data_AF-A0A356GNH6-F1
#
_entry.id   AF-A0A356GNH6-F1
#
_cell.length_a   1.000
_cell.length_b   1.000
_cell.length_c   1.000
_cell.angle_alpha   90.00
_cell.angle_beta   90.00
_cell.angle_gamma   90.00
#
_symmetry.space_group_name_H-M   'P 1'
#
loop_
_entity.id
_entity.type
_entity.pdbx_description
1 polymer ?
#
loop_
_entity_poly.entity_id
_entity_poly.type
_entity_poly.pdbx_seq_one_letter_code
_entity_poly.pdbx_strand_id
1 'polypeptide(L)' 'MTPPAKKLNFMIRKDLAEELNNLVPPGERSRVVNEALARELLSIKRRKLTAKLHALRARAPRVSSRDIIASLKKDRERG' A
#
# COMPACT_ATOMS: atom_id res chain seq x y z
N MET A 1 3.74 -22.35 8.79
CA MET A 1 4.99 -22.14 8.01
C MET A 1 5.48 -20.73 8.24
N THR A 2 6.61 -20.55 8.91
CA THR A 2 7.25 -19.24 9.09
C THR A 2 7.85 -18.83 7.75
N PRO A 3 7.54 -17.64 7.21
CA PRO A 3 8.11 -17.19 5.94
C PRO A 3 9.65 -17.09 6.05
N PRO A 4 10.39 -17.32 4.95
CA PRO A 4 11.84 -17.25 4.96
C PRO A 4 12.29 -15.83 5.34
N ALA A 5 13.08 -15.73 6.41
CA ALA A 5 13.62 -14.46 6.89
C ALA A 5 14.96 -14.15 6.20
N LYS A 6 15.10 -12.94 5.66
CA LYS A 6 16.36 -12.44 5.09
C LYS A 6 16.96 -11.38 6.00
N LYS A 7 18.23 -11.53 6.38
CA LYS A 7 18.94 -10.52 7.17
C LYS A 7 19.18 -9.27 6.32
N LEU A 8 18.71 -8.14 6.81
CA LEU A 8 18.95 -6.81 6.25
C LEU A 8 19.81 -6.03 7.24
N ASN A 9 20.84 -5.35 6.73
CA ASN A 9 21.65 -4.43 7.54
C ASN A 9 21.07 -3.02 7.33
N PHE A 10 20.47 -2.46 8.37
CA PHE A 10 20.02 -1.08 8.38
C PHE A 10 20.31 -0.46 9.74
N MET A 11 20.53 0.85 9.74
CA MET A 11 20.73 1.59 10.97
C MET A 11 19.38 1.94 11.58
N ILE A 12 19.22 1.68 12.87
CA ILE A 12 18.12 2.19 13.68
C ILE A 12 18.65 3.30 14.58
N ARG A 13 17.78 4.25 14.92
CA ARG A 13 18.15 5.30 15.87
C ARG A 13 18.40 4.68 17.25
N LYS A 14 19.32 5.28 18.00
CA LYS A 14 19.78 4.76 19.30
C LYS A 14 18.66 4.72 20.34
N ASP A 15 17.85 5.78 20.41
CA ASP A 15 16.65 5.88 21.26
C ASP A 15 15.69 4.71 21.01
N LEU A 16 15.42 4.42 19.74
CA LEU A 16 14.48 3.39 19.35
C LEU A 16 15.02 1.97 19.60
N ALA A 17 16.34 1.80 19.49
CA ALA A 17 17.02 0.55 19.84
C ALA A 17 16.94 0.28 21.34
N GLU A 18 17.14 1.30 22.18
CA GLU A 18 17.03 1.21 23.63
C GLU A 18 15.58 0.89 24.05
N GLU A 19 14.60 1.59 23.50
CA GLU A 19 13.18 1.29 23.74
C GLU A 19 12.80 -0.13 23.32
N LEU A 20 13.23 -0.57 22.13
CA LEU A 20 12.97 -1.93 21.65
C LEU A 20 13.59 -2.98 22.59
N ASN A 21 14.79 -2.72 23.12
CA ASN A 21 15.45 -3.62 24.06
C ASN A 21 14.76 -3.66 25.42
N ASN A 22 14.22 -2.52 25.88
CA ASN A 22 13.53 -2.37 27.16
C ASN A 22 12.11 -2.96 27.13
N LEU A 23 11.38 -2.78 26.03
CA LEU A 23 9.97 -3.16 25.93
C LEU A 23 9.75 -4.56 25.36
N VAL A 24 10.69 -5.10 24.59
CA VAL A 24 10.51 -6.37 23.88
C VAL A 24 11.50 -7.44 24.36
N PRO A 25 11.00 -8.61 24.80
CA PRO A 25 11.83 -9.72 25.23
C PRO A 25 12.86 -10.16 24.17
N PRO A 26 14.04 -10.63 24.58
CA PRO A 26 15.01 -11.22 23.68
C PRO A 26 14.40 -12.46 23.01
N GLY A 27 14.23 -12.41 21.68
CA GLY A 27 13.61 -13.46 20.87
C GLY A 27 12.40 -12.98 20.05
N GLU A 28 11.65 -12.00 20.55
CA GLU A 28 10.47 -11.46 19.86
C GLU A 28 10.76 -10.20 19.05
N ARG A 29 11.92 -9.58 19.25
CA ARG A 29 12.31 -8.32 18.59
C ARG A 29 12.19 -8.37 17.07
N SER A 30 12.67 -9.45 16.45
CA SER A 30 12.58 -9.63 14.99
C SER A 30 11.13 -9.70 14.53
N ARG A 31 10.26 -10.37 15.30
CA ARG A 31 8.82 -10.45 15.01
C ARG A 31 8.18 -9.07 15.11
N VAL A 32 8.41 -8.34 16.20
CA VAL A 32 7.84 -6.99 16.41
C VAL A 32 8.28 -6.02 15.31
N VAL A 33 9.56 -6.01 14.97
CA VAL A 33 10.10 -5.16 13.90
C VAL A 33 9.50 -5.53 12.55
N ASN A 34 9.40 -6.82 12.23
CA ASN A 34 8.79 -7.27 10.98
C ASN A 34 7.30 -6.88 10.89
N GLU A 35 6.54 -7.02 11.99
CA GLU A 35 5.15 -6.62 12.03
C GLU A 35 4.97 -5.09 11.88
N ALA A 36 5.83 -4.30 12.53
CA ALA A 36 5.82 -2.84 12.38
C ALA A 36 6.14 -2.41 10.94
N LEU A 37 7.18 -3.00 10.34
CA LEU A 37 7.55 -2.75 8.95
C LEU A 37 6.43 -3.17 7.98
N ALA A 38 5.78 -4.31 8.22
CA ALA A 38 4.69 -4.78 7.38
C ALA A 38 3.51 -3.78 7.36
N ARG A 39 3.14 -3.23 8.53
CA ARG A 39 2.10 -2.20 8.65
C ARG A 39 2.48 -0.93 7.89
N GLU A 40 3.72 -0.46 8.05
CA GLU A 40 4.16 0.77 7.39
C GLU A 40 4.26 0.61 5.87
N LEU A 41 4.81 -0.52 5.40
CA LEU A 41 4.86 -0.82 3.96
C LEU A 41 3.46 -0.89 3.34
N LEU A 42 2.48 -1.42 4.07
CA LEU A 42 1.09 -1.47 3.62
C LEU A 42 0.46 -0.07 3.56
N SER A 43 0.74 0.78 4.54
CA SER A 43 0.38 2.21 4.52
C SER A 43 0.97 2.93 3.30
N ILE A 44 2.26 2.76 3.04
CA ILE A 44 2.94 3.34 1.86
C ILE A 44 2.33 2.83 0.55
N LYS A 45 2.05 1.53 0.43
CA LYS A 45 1.40 0.93 -0.75
C LYS A 45 0.03 1.57 -1.00
N ARG A 46 -0.80 1.71 0.04
CA ARG A 46 -2.11 2.35 -0.07
C ARG A 46 -1.98 3.80 -0.56
N ARG A 47 -1.09 4.59 0.05
CA ARG A 47 -0.86 5.99 -0.38
C ARG A 47 -0.45 6.09 -1.85
N LYS A 48 0.45 5.21 -2.31
CA LYS A 48 0.86 5.16 -3.72
C LYS A 48 -0.29 4.80 -4.66
N LEU A 49 -1.12 3.83 -4.29
CA LEU A 49 -2.29 3.43 -5.08
C LEU A 49 -3.34 4.53 -5.14
N THR A 50 -3.64 5.16 -4.00
CA THR A 50 -4.55 6.30 -3.91
C THR A 50 -4.05 7.45 -4.79
N ALA A 51 -2.76 7.80 -4.72
CA ALA A 51 -2.17 8.82 -5.58
C ALA A 51 -2.31 8.47 -7.08
N LYS A 52 -2.09 7.21 -7.46
CA LYS A 52 -2.33 6.75 -8.84
C LYS A 52 -3.79 6.90 -9.26
N LEU A 53 -4.75 6.52 -8.42
CA LEU A 53 -6.17 6.67 -8.70
C LEU A 53 -6.57 8.14 -8.85
N HIS A 54 -6.06 9.03 -8.00
CA HIS A 54 -6.30 10.47 -8.14
C HIS A 54 -5.72 11.02 -9.44
N ALA A 55 -4.50 10.62 -9.81
CA ALA A 55 -3.90 11.03 -11.08
C ALA A 55 -4.71 10.54 -12.29
N LEU A 56 -5.18 9.29 -12.27
CA LEU A 56 -6.06 8.76 -13.31
C LEU A 56 -7.39 9.51 -13.36
N ARG A 57 -8.02 9.76 -12.22
CA ARG A 57 -9.26 10.54 -12.14
C ARG A 57 -9.10 11.97 -12.67
N ALA A 58 -7.95 12.60 -12.43
CA ALA A 58 -7.66 13.95 -12.93
C ALA A 58 -7.49 13.98 -14.45
N ARG A 59 -7.00 12.89 -15.05
CA ARG A 59 -6.79 12.77 -16.50
C ARG A 59 -7.97 12.16 -17.25
N ALA A 60 -8.90 11.50 -16.54
CA ALA A 60 -10.05 10.86 -17.16
C ALA A 60 -11.06 11.90 -17.64
N PRO A 61 -11.58 11.79 -18.88
CA PRO A 61 -12.69 12.61 -19.32
C PRO A 61 -13.90 12.37 -18.40
N ARG A 62 -14.58 13.46 -18.03
CA ARG A 62 -15.81 13.39 -17.23
C ARG A 62 -16.95 12.94 -18.13
N VAL A 63 -17.05 11.64 -18.36
CA VAL A 63 -18.14 11.04 -19.13
C VAL A 63 -19.33 10.83 -18.21
N SER A 64 -20.49 11.37 -18.56
CA SER A 64 -21.71 11.12 -17.77
C SER A 64 -22.29 9.75 -18.08
N SER A 65 -23.06 9.18 -17.15
CA SER A 65 -23.76 7.91 -17.39
C SER A 65 -24.69 7.98 -18.60
N ARG A 66 -25.26 9.15 -18.92
CA ARG A 66 -26.06 9.35 -20.13
C ARG A 66 -25.22 9.24 -21.40
N ASP A 67 -24.02 9.79 -21.41
CA ASP A 67 -23.11 9.71 -22.56
C ASP A 67 -22.68 8.27 -22.82
N ILE A 68 -22.43 7.51 -21.74
CA ILE A 68 -22.13 6.07 -21.82
C ILE A 68 -23.31 5.31 -22.43
N ILE A 69 -24.53 5.53 -21.92
CA ILE A 69 -25.75 4.87 -22.41
C ILE A 69 -26.03 5.24 -23.88
N ALA A 70 -25.86 6.50 -24.25
CA ALA A 70 -26.04 6.97 -25.62
C ALA A 70 -25.03 6.33 -26.58
N SER A 71 -23.76 6.20 -26.15
CA SER A 71 -22.73 5.51 -26.94
C SER A 71 -23.04 4.01 -27.10
N LEU A 72 -23.47 3.34 -26.02
CA LEU A 72 -23.85 1.93 -26.06
C LEU A 72 -25.07 1.66 -26.94
N LYS A 73 -26.08 2.55 -26.92
CA LYS A 73 -27.23 2.45 -27.82
C LYS A 73 -26.83 2.59 -29.29
N LYS A 74 -26.00 3.58 -29.62
CA LYS A 74 -25.50 3.78 -30.99
C LYS A 74 -24.70 2.60 -31.52
N ASP A 75 -23.93 1.94 -30.67
CA ASP A 75 -23.14 0.76 -31.05
C ASP A 75 -24.06 -0.44 -31.32
N ARG A 76 -25.10 -0.60 -30.51
CA ARG A 76 -26.10 -1.68 -30.63
C ARG A 76 -27.05 -1.53 -31.81
N GLU A 77 -27.22 -0.32 -32.33
CA GLU A 77 -27.99 -0.02 -33.56
C GLU A 77 -27.15 -0.21 -34.84
N ARG A 78 -25.83 -0.37 -34.71
CA ARG A 78 -24.88 -0.54 -35.84
C ARG A 78 -24.43 -1.98 -36.08
N GLY A 79 -24.73 -2.90 -35.16
CA GLY A 79 -24.54 -4.35 -35.32
C GLY A 79 -25.87 -5.04 -35.60
#